data_AF-A0A1Y6CRF3-F1
#
_entry.id   AF-A0A1Y6CRF3-F1
#
_cell.length_a   1.000
_cell.length_b   1.000
_cell.length_c   1.000
_cell.angle_alpha   90.00
_cell.angle_beta   90.00
_cell.angle_gamma   90.00
#
_symmetry.space_group_name_H-M   'P 1'
#
loop_
_entity.id
_entity.type
_entity.pdbx_description
1 polymer ?
#
loop_
_entity_poly.entity_id
_entity_poly.type
_entity_poly.pdbx_seq_one_letter_code
_entity_poly.pdbx_strand_id
1 'polypeptide(L)'
;MRRSLLASTAATVVAASVAVAAPAHAQIKLGLGGYMQQYFGYANSDTNVGSSSDAFNGFDVKSNSEIWFVGSTTLDNGIKFGVNIQLEGNTNTGDQIDESFLFVEGSFGRFNIGSENSAGYLMTYAAPDVGLGVNSTSVLTGYIPQSGGFAGAGFFRSPLGTTYVELDRNNDSEKLTYFTPRFQGLQLGASY
;
A
#
# COMPACT_ATOMS: atom_id res chain seq x y z
N MET A 1 26.66 20.27 -39.62
CA MET A 1 26.38 19.46 -38.42
C MET A 1 25.04 19.90 -37.87
N ARG A 2 24.01 19.06 -38.00
CA ARG A 2 22.62 19.36 -37.62
C ARG A 2 22.43 19.00 -36.14
N ARG A 3 22.04 19.97 -35.30
CA ARG A 3 21.49 19.71 -33.96
C ARG A 3 19.98 19.89 -34.06
N SER A 4 19.31 18.76 -34.18
CA SER A 4 17.87 18.61 -34.33
C SER A 4 17.12 18.92 -33.04
N LEU A 5 15.94 19.52 -33.22
CA LEU A 5 14.94 19.81 -32.21
C LEU A 5 14.57 18.56 -31.39
N LEU A 6 14.61 18.67 -30.07
CA LEU A 6 14.02 17.70 -29.13
C LEU A 6 13.22 18.39 -28.01
N ALA A 7 12.84 19.65 -28.19
CA ALA A 7 12.20 20.48 -27.15
C ALA A 7 10.69 20.73 -27.38
N SER A 8 9.97 19.88 -28.11
CA SER A 8 8.61 20.24 -28.57
C SER A 8 7.54 19.14 -28.52
N THR A 9 7.73 18.08 -27.73
CA THR A 9 6.66 17.07 -27.55
C THR A 9 6.13 17.10 -26.13
N ALA A 10 5.51 18.23 -25.76
CA ALA A 10 4.52 18.24 -24.69
C ALA A 10 3.31 17.46 -25.19
N ALA A 11 3.32 16.14 -24.95
CA ALA A 11 2.24 15.26 -25.31
C ALA A 11 0.99 15.66 -24.51
N THR A 12 0.04 16.28 -25.21
CA THR A 12 -1.37 16.30 -24.83
C THR A 12 -1.81 14.87 -24.55
N VAL A 13 -2.02 14.53 -23.27
CA VAL A 13 -2.69 13.29 -22.87
C VAL A 13 -4.17 13.45 -23.18
N VAL A 14 -4.52 13.18 -24.44
CA VAL A 14 -5.89 12.89 -24.81
C VAL A 14 -6.21 11.54 -24.20
N ALA A 15 -7.18 11.51 -23.28
CA ALA A 15 -7.84 10.30 -22.82
C ALA A 15 -8.57 9.66 -24.01
N ALA A 16 -7.83 8.97 -24.87
CA ALA A 16 -8.37 8.10 -25.88
C ALA A 16 -8.62 6.76 -25.19
N SER A 17 -9.88 6.48 -24.88
CA SER A 17 -10.38 5.14 -24.60
C SER A 17 -10.17 4.27 -25.83
N VAL A 18 -8.95 3.76 -26.00
CA VAL A 18 -8.64 2.74 -26.99
C VAL A 18 -9.05 1.42 -26.37
N ALA A 19 -10.21 0.90 -26.76
CA ALA A 19 -10.52 -0.50 -26.60
C ALA A 19 -9.58 -1.30 -27.52
N VAL A 20 -8.37 -1.58 -27.02
CA VAL A 20 -7.45 -2.50 -27.68
C VAL A 20 -8.04 -3.89 -27.47
N ALA A 21 -8.45 -4.56 -28.55
CA ALA A 21 -8.71 -5.98 -28.52
C ALA A 21 -7.41 -6.67 -28.03
N ALA A 22 -7.42 -7.17 -26.80
CA ALA A 22 -6.26 -7.81 -26.22
C ALA A 22 -5.94 -9.08 -27.03
N PRO A 23 -4.71 -9.23 -27.55
CA PRO A 23 -4.33 -10.48 -28.22
C PRO A 23 -4.50 -11.64 -27.23
N ALA A 24 -4.85 -12.83 -27.72
CA ALA A 24 -5.09 -14.02 -26.89
C ALA A 24 -3.92 -14.39 -25.93
N HIS A 25 -2.74 -13.79 -26.13
CA HIS A 25 -1.54 -13.93 -25.29
C HIS A 25 -1.44 -12.92 -24.12
N ALA A 26 -2.39 -11.99 -23.98
CA ALA A 26 -2.39 -10.96 -22.93
C ALA A 26 -3.01 -11.43 -21.59
N GLN A 27 -3.10 -12.74 -21.36
CA GLN A 27 -3.64 -13.26 -20.10
C GLN A 27 -2.68 -12.97 -18.94
N ILE A 28 -3.21 -12.43 -17.85
CA ILE A 28 -2.48 -12.32 -16.59
C ILE A 28 -2.58 -13.66 -15.86
N LYS A 29 -1.44 -14.31 -15.63
CA LYS A 29 -1.37 -15.48 -14.76
C LYS A 29 -1.21 -14.99 -13.32
N LEU A 30 -2.16 -15.35 -12.46
CA LEU A 30 -2.08 -15.06 -11.04
C LEU A 30 -1.16 -16.09 -10.36
N GLY A 31 -0.26 -15.58 -9.53
CA GLY A 31 0.47 -16.33 -8.53
C GLY A 31 -0.11 -16.07 -7.15
N LEU A 32 0.22 -16.96 -6.23
CA LEU A 32 -0.10 -16.84 -4.81
C LEU A 32 1.17 -16.46 -4.05
N GLY A 33 1.09 -15.40 -3.25
CA GLY A 33 2.10 -14.99 -2.29
C GLY A 33 1.47 -14.72 -0.92
N GLY A 34 2.22 -14.11 -0.02
CA GLY A 34 1.72 -13.71 1.29
C GLY A 34 2.67 -14.07 2.43
N TYR A 35 2.18 -13.88 3.65
CA TYR A 35 2.93 -14.17 4.87
C TYR A 35 2.00 -14.61 6.01
N MET A 36 2.61 -15.18 7.05
CA MET A 36 1.98 -15.39 8.34
C MET A 36 3.00 -15.06 9.44
N GLN A 37 2.58 -14.24 10.39
CA GLN A 37 3.32 -13.84 11.57
C GLN A 37 2.53 -14.21 12.82
N GLN A 38 3.23 -14.77 13.81
CA GLN A 38 2.70 -15.09 15.13
C GLN A 38 3.64 -14.49 16.16
N TYR A 39 3.09 -13.63 17.02
CA TYR A 39 3.82 -12.99 18.11
C TYR A 39 3.26 -13.47 19.44
N PHE A 40 4.17 -13.84 20.33
CA PHE A 40 3.87 -14.16 21.73
C PHE A 40 4.50 -13.06 22.56
N GLY A 41 3.70 -12.40 23.40
CA GLY A 41 4.17 -11.24 24.14
C GLY A 41 3.59 -11.18 25.53
N TYR A 42 4.30 -10.50 26.42
CA TYR A 42 3.81 -10.10 27.73
C TYR A 42 4.06 -8.61 27.89
N ALA A 43 3.06 -7.88 28.35
CA ALA A 43 3.19 -6.46 28.65
C ALA A 43 2.67 -6.17 30.06
N ASN A 44 3.24 -5.13 30.66
CA ASN A 44 2.81 -4.59 31.94
C ASN A 44 3.03 -3.07 31.89
N SER A 45 1.95 -2.33 32.03
CA SER A 45 1.90 -0.88 31.94
C SER A 45 1.26 -0.32 33.20
N ASP A 46 1.93 0.65 33.82
CA ASP A 46 1.40 1.44 34.93
C ASP A 46 0.30 2.43 34.47
N THR A 47 0.21 2.66 33.16
CA THR A 47 -0.80 3.52 32.52
C THR A 47 -1.91 2.69 31.90
N ASN A 48 -3.11 2.79 32.47
CA ASN A 48 -4.34 2.20 31.93
C ASN A 48 -5.04 3.23 31.04
N VAL A 49 -5.00 3.05 29.73
CA VAL A 49 -5.65 3.92 28.74
C VAL A 49 -6.50 3.06 27.82
N GLY A 50 -7.80 3.36 27.71
CA GLY A 50 -8.79 2.50 27.02
C GLY A 50 -9.98 2.09 27.90
N SER A 51 -11.05 1.54 27.31
CA SER A 51 -12.33 1.25 27.97
C SER A 51 -12.33 0.07 28.95
N SER A 52 -11.27 -0.74 28.96
CA SER A 52 -11.01 -1.73 30.01
C SER A 52 -9.62 -1.49 30.56
N SER A 53 -9.53 -1.32 31.88
CA SER A 53 -8.35 -0.92 32.63
C SER A 53 -7.21 -1.97 32.64
N ASP A 54 -7.19 -2.91 31.70
CA ASP A 54 -6.19 -3.98 31.61
C ASP A 54 -5.96 -4.49 30.17
N ALA A 55 -6.44 -3.77 29.16
CA ALA A 55 -6.43 -4.23 27.75
C ALA A 55 -5.03 -4.48 27.15
N PHE A 56 -3.98 -3.94 27.78
CA PHE A 56 -2.61 -3.99 27.28
C PHE A 56 -1.68 -4.81 28.19
N ASN A 57 -2.18 -5.39 29.28
CA ASN A 57 -1.35 -6.10 30.24
C ASN A 57 -1.54 -7.61 30.14
N GLY A 58 -0.55 -8.35 30.61
CA GLY A 58 -0.55 -9.79 30.63
C GLY A 58 0.04 -10.40 29.36
N PHE A 59 -0.10 -11.72 29.27
CA PHE A 59 0.35 -12.49 28.12
C PHE A 59 -0.72 -12.49 27.03
N ASP A 60 -0.31 -12.36 25.78
CA ASP A 60 -1.19 -12.48 24.63
C ASP A 60 -0.48 -13.11 23.42
N VAL A 61 -1.28 -13.51 22.44
CA VAL A 61 -0.83 -13.98 21.12
C VAL A 61 -1.42 -13.07 20.06
N LYS A 62 -0.55 -12.46 19.24
CA LYS A 62 -0.96 -11.62 18.10
C LYS A 62 -0.65 -12.34 16.80
N SER A 63 -1.66 -12.46 15.94
CA SER A 63 -1.53 -13.01 14.60
C SER A 63 -1.66 -11.89 13.57
N ASN A 64 -0.84 -11.95 12.53
CA ASN A 64 -1.05 -11.18 11.32
C ASN A 64 -0.73 -12.09 10.13
N SER A 65 -1.66 -12.26 9.21
CA SER A 65 -1.45 -13.13 8.06
C SER A 65 -2.21 -12.60 6.87
N GLU A 66 -1.61 -12.77 5.69
CA GLU A 66 -2.15 -12.22 4.47
C GLU A 66 -1.78 -13.11 3.29
N ILE A 67 -2.70 -13.21 2.32
CA ILE A 67 -2.54 -13.96 1.09
C ILE A 67 -2.65 -13.00 -0.09
N TRP A 68 -1.68 -13.02 -0.98
CA TRP A 68 -1.63 -12.14 -2.14
C TRP A 68 -1.94 -12.90 -3.42
N PHE A 69 -2.88 -12.40 -4.22
CA PHE A 69 -3.16 -12.86 -5.58
C PHE A 69 -2.57 -11.84 -6.55
N VAL A 70 -1.33 -12.08 -6.98
CA VAL A 70 -0.56 -11.13 -7.78
C VAL A 70 -0.24 -11.69 -9.15
N GLY A 71 -0.30 -10.85 -10.17
CA GLY A 71 0.07 -11.27 -11.51
C GLY A 71 0.38 -10.09 -12.40
N SER A 72 1.18 -10.34 -13.44
CA SER A 72 1.36 -9.35 -14.49
C SER A 72 1.66 -10.00 -15.84
N THR A 73 1.42 -9.25 -16.90
CA THR A 73 1.78 -9.60 -18.27
C THR A 73 2.32 -8.35 -18.97
N THR A 74 3.29 -8.53 -19.85
CA THR A 74 3.84 -7.45 -20.68
C THR A 74 3.47 -7.74 -22.12
N LEU A 75 2.80 -6.78 -22.75
CA LEU A 75 2.42 -6.86 -24.17
C LEU A 75 3.63 -6.61 -25.07
N ASP A 76 3.54 -7.02 -26.33
CA ASP A 76 4.62 -6.86 -27.32
C ASP A 76 5.04 -5.40 -27.55
N ASN A 77 4.14 -4.44 -27.26
CA ASN A 77 4.42 -3.00 -27.34
C ASN A 77 5.13 -2.45 -26.08
N GLY A 78 5.52 -3.31 -25.15
CA GLY A 78 6.23 -2.95 -23.92
C GLY A 78 5.36 -2.44 -22.78
N ILE A 79 4.03 -2.38 -22.95
CA ILE A 79 3.11 -1.99 -21.87
C ILE A 79 2.85 -3.20 -20.97
N LYS A 80 3.06 -3.02 -19.67
CA LYS A 80 2.83 -4.02 -18.63
C LYS A 80 1.51 -3.76 -17.92
N PHE A 81 0.69 -4.79 -17.82
CA PHE A 81 -0.51 -4.80 -17.00
C PHE A 81 -0.31 -5.76 -15.83
N GLY A 82 -0.78 -5.39 -14.65
CA GLY A 82 -0.78 -6.30 -13.52
C GLY A 82 -1.90 -6.02 -12.54
N VAL A 83 -2.08 -6.95 -11.61
CA VAL A 83 -3.09 -6.90 -10.56
C VAL A 83 -2.47 -7.34 -9.24
N ASN A 84 -3.00 -6.79 -8.15
CA ASN A 84 -2.71 -7.20 -6.78
C ASN A 84 -4.03 -7.21 -6.00
N ILE A 85 -4.28 -8.30 -5.29
CA ILE A 85 -5.39 -8.45 -4.36
C ILE A 85 -4.81 -9.06 -3.09
N GLN A 86 -5.01 -8.42 -1.96
CA GLN A 86 -4.49 -8.86 -0.66
C GLN A 86 -5.66 -9.29 0.22
N LEU A 87 -5.66 -10.56 0.62
CA LEU A 87 -6.70 -11.19 1.43
C LEU A 87 -6.19 -11.37 2.85
N GLU A 88 -6.86 -10.72 3.79
CA GLU A 88 -6.57 -10.78 5.20
C GLU A 88 -6.90 -12.16 5.78
N GLY A 89 -5.93 -12.78 6.46
CA GLY A 89 -6.09 -14.08 7.13
C GLY A 89 -6.67 -13.96 8.54
N ASN A 90 -6.68 -12.75 9.12
CA ASN A 90 -7.21 -12.46 10.45
C ASN A 90 -8.20 -11.29 10.40
N THR A 91 -9.45 -11.59 10.03
CA THR A 91 -10.47 -10.59 9.70
C THR A 91 -11.14 -9.93 10.91
N ASN A 92 -11.50 -8.65 10.75
CA ASN A 92 -12.58 -8.00 11.49
C ASN A 92 -13.78 -7.72 10.54
N THR A 93 -14.98 -7.46 11.07
CA THR A 93 -16.15 -7.14 10.24
C THR A 93 -15.92 -5.85 9.44
N GLY A 94 -15.53 -5.99 8.17
CA GLY A 94 -15.42 -4.89 7.20
C GLY A 94 -14.11 -4.84 6.42
N ASP A 95 -13.11 -5.62 6.81
CA ASP A 95 -11.72 -5.45 6.32
C ASP A 95 -11.11 -6.81 5.89
N GLN A 96 -11.75 -7.44 4.91
CA GLN A 96 -11.33 -8.77 4.42
C GLN A 96 -10.29 -8.68 3.30
N ILE A 97 -10.33 -7.58 2.55
CA ILE A 97 -9.45 -7.29 1.42
C ILE A 97 -8.82 -5.94 1.72
N ASP A 98 -7.49 -5.89 1.82
CA ASP A 98 -6.74 -4.65 2.06
C ASP A 98 -6.57 -3.92 0.72
N GLU A 99 -5.52 -4.21 -0.06
CA GLU A 99 -5.39 -3.69 -1.42
C GLU A 99 -6.05 -4.56 -2.50
N SER A 100 -6.68 -3.90 -3.47
CA SER A 100 -7.28 -4.51 -4.65
C SER A 100 -7.22 -3.53 -5.81
N PHE A 101 -6.18 -3.65 -6.63
CA PHE A 101 -5.95 -2.73 -7.74
C PHE A 101 -5.33 -3.41 -8.95
N LEU A 102 -5.48 -2.75 -10.09
CA LEU A 102 -4.72 -3.02 -11.29
C LEU A 102 -3.69 -1.92 -11.51
N PHE A 103 -2.60 -2.25 -12.20
CA PHE A 103 -1.64 -1.25 -12.67
C PHE A 103 -1.35 -1.39 -14.16
N VAL A 104 -1.05 -0.24 -14.77
CA VAL A 104 -0.57 -0.14 -16.15
C VAL A 104 0.75 0.62 -16.14
N GLU A 105 1.81 0.01 -16.66
CA GLU A 105 3.16 0.55 -16.61
C GLU A 105 3.80 0.51 -17.99
N GLY A 106 4.59 1.54 -18.31
CA GLY A 106 5.34 1.64 -19.56
C GLY A 106 6.37 2.75 -19.50
N SER A 107 6.86 3.18 -20.66
CA SER A 107 7.81 4.30 -20.76
C SER A 107 7.25 5.64 -20.26
N PHE A 108 5.92 5.75 -20.15
CA PHE A 108 5.21 6.90 -19.61
C PHE A 108 5.11 6.89 -18.06
N GLY A 109 5.62 5.87 -17.38
CA GLY A 109 5.47 5.71 -15.94
C GLY A 109 4.40 4.66 -15.60
N ARG A 110 3.70 4.84 -14.49
CA ARG A 110 2.76 3.85 -13.96
C ARG A 110 1.47 4.48 -13.47
N PHE A 111 0.34 3.86 -13.81
CA PHE A 111 -0.94 4.11 -13.17
C PHE A 111 -1.30 2.94 -12.26
N ASN A 112 -1.81 3.21 -11.06
CA ASN A 112 -2.54 2.26 -10.22
C ASN A 112 -4.02 2.70 -10.19
N ILE A 113 -4.94 1.74 -10.29
CA ILE A 113 -6.38 1.98 -10.32
C ILE A 113 -7.08 0.96 -9.41
N GLY A 114 -7.73 1.43 -8.36
CA GLY A 114 -8.41 0.59 -7.37
C GLY A 114 -8.08 0.98 -5.93
N SER A 115 -8.26 0.04 -5.01
CA SER A 115 -7.85 0.16 -3.60
C SER A 115 -6.34 -0.08 -3.48
N GLU A 116 -5.60 0.95 -3.11
CA GLU A 116 -4.16 0.95 -2.83
C GLU A 116 -3.81 2.22 -2.04
N ASN A 117 -2.75 2.21 -1.24
CA ASN A 117 -2.27 3.37 -0.50
C ASN A 117 -2.00 4.62 -1.38
N SER A 118 -1.96 5.80 -0.76
CA SER A 118 -1.78 7.05 -1.51
C SER A 118 -0.40 7.16 -2.17
N ALA A 119 -0.26 8.07 -3.14
CA ALA A 119 1.04 8.35 -3.75
C ALA A 119 2.08 8.79 -2.71
N GLY A 120 1.65 9.55 -1.70
CA GLY A 120 2.49 9.99 -0.59
C GLY A 120 3.01 8.79 0.21
N TYR A 121 2.12 7.86 0.56
CA TYR A 121 2.48 6.64 1.27
C TYR A 121 3.47 5.79 0.46
N LEU A 122 3.13 5.46 -0.79
CA LEU A 122 3.92 4.59 -1.66
C LEU A 122 5.29 5.15 -2.05
N MET A 123 5.46 6.48 -2.02
CA MET A 123 6.73 7.13 -2.32
C MET A 123 7.53 7.51 -1.07
N THR A 124 6.98 7.30 0.12
CA THR A 124 7.67 7.62 1.38
C THR A 124 8.82 6.66 1.61
N TYR A 125 9.95 7.21 2.06
CA TYR A 125 11.03 6.41 2.61
C TYR A 125 10.84 6.27 4.12
N ALA A 126 10.10 5.23 4.52
CA ALA A 126 9.78 4.94 5.91
C ALA A 126 11.00 4.40 6.68
N ALA A 127 10.95 4.45 8.01
CA ALA A 127 11.97 3.81 8.83
C ALA A 127 11.89 2.29 8.66
N PRO A 128 13.03 1.58 8.66
CA PRO A 128 13.02 0.12 8.60
C PRO A 128 12.35 -0.47 9.84
N ASP A 129 11.56 -1.52 9.66
CA ASP A 129 11.05 -2.31 10.78
C ASP A 129 12.14 -3.29 11.26
N VAL A 130 12.52 -3.15 12.53
CA VAL A 130 13.47 -4.06 13.21
C VAL A 130 12.76 -4.70 14.40
N GLY A 131 12.76 -6.03 14.46
CA GLY A 131 12.07 -6.77 15.51
C GLY A 131 10.55 -6.66 15.38
N LEU A 132 9.89 -6.10 16.40
CA LEU A 132 8.42 -5.99 16.47
C LEU A 132 7.83 -4.95 15.50
N GLY A 133 8.66 -4.06 14.95
CA GLY A 133 8.27 -3.06 13.96
C GLY A 133 7.43 -1.92 14.53
N VAL A 134 7.69 -0.71 14.05
CA VAL A 134 6.86 0.49 14.35
C VAL A 134 5.84 0.76 13.26
N ASN A 135 5.85 -0.02 12.17
CA ASN A 135 4.80 0.03 11.17
C ASN A 135 3.90 -1.22 11.18
N SER A 136 3.77 -1.89 12.33
CA SER A 136 2.91 -3.06 12.52
C SER A 136 1.75 -2.75 13.45
N THR A 137 0.52 -2.89 12.95
CA THR A 137 -0.71 -2.68 13.71
C THR A 137 -0.82 -3.65 14.89
N SER A 138 -0.47 -4.92 14.70
CA SER A 138 -0.71 -5.99 15.68
C SER A 138 0.09 -5.84 16.97
N VAL A 139 1.30 -5.27 16.90
CA VAL A 139 2.15 -5.07 18.08
C VAL A 139 1.90 -3.70 18.72
N LEU A 140 1.88 -2.63 17.93
CA LEU A 140 1.68 -1.27 18.44
C LEU A 140 0.31 -1.07 19.09
N THR A 141 -0.75 -1.61 18.52
CA THR A 141 -2.10 -1.52 19.11
C THR A 141 -2.37 -2.64 20.11
N GLY A 142 -1.51 -3.66 20.14
CA GLY A 142 -1.71 -4.86 20.94
C GLY A 142 -1.07 -4.85 22.32
N TYR A 143 0.07 -4.17 22.48
CA TYR A 143 0.87 -4.18 23.72
C TYR A 143 1.27 -2.79 24.21
N ILE A 144 1.20 -1.76 23.37
CA ILE A 144 1.62 -0.40 23.73
C ILE A 144 0.35 0.41 24.05
N PRO A 145 0.17 0.87 25.30
CA PRO A 145 -0.98 1.70 25.67
C PRO A 145 -0.97 3.03 24.89
N GLN A 146 -2.14 3.41 24.36
CA GLN A 146 -2.32 4.62 23.55
C GLN A 146 -3.35 5.55 24.20
N SER A 147 -3.10 6.86 24.18
CA SER A 147 -3.97 7.86 24.81
C SER A 147 -4.17 9.10 23.95
N GLY A 148 -5.20 9.89 24.26
CA GLY A 148 -5.54 11.10 23.51
C GLY A 148 -6.33 10.83 22.23
N GLY A 149 -6.41 11.85 21.37
CA GLY A 149 -7.26 11.84 20.16
C GLY A 149 -6.87 10.84 19.06
N PHE A 150 -5.80 10.07 19.27
CA PHE A 150 -5.26 9.11 18.31
C PHE A 150 -5.30 7.66 18.82
N ALA A 151 -5.88 7.40 19.99
CA ALA A 151 -5.91 6.06 20.57
C ALA A 151 -6.80 5.06 19.79
N GLY A 152 -6.43 3.77 19.84
CA GLY A 152 -7.21 2.66 19.29
C GLY A 152 -6.72 2.20 17.92
N ALA A 153 -7.58 1.48 17.19
CA ALA A 153 -7.21 0.87 15.90
C ALA A 153 -6.68 1.90 14.87
N GLY A 154 -7.12 3.15 14.96
CA GLY A 154 -6.64 4.24 14.10
C GLY A 154 -5.26 4.81 14.46
N PHE A 155 -4.60 4.34 15.52
CA PHE A 155 -3.30 4.88 15.95
C PHE A 155 -2.21 4.68 14.90
N PHE A 156 -2.15 3.50 14.27
CA PHE A 156 -1.23 3.25 13.16
C PHE A 156 -1.40 4.25 12.01
N ARG A 157 -2.64 4.70 11.76
CA ARG A 157 -2.99 5.67 10.71
C ARG A 157 -2.98 7.13 11.22
N SER A 158 -2.28 7.40 12.32
CA SER A 158 -2.23 8.71 12.98
C SER A 158 -0.79 9.21 13.12
N PRO A 159 -0.58 10.54 13.31
CA PRO A 159 0.74 11.05 13.65
C PRO A 159 1.34 10.27 14.83
N LEU A 160 2.61 9.87 14.71
CA LEU A 160 3.39 9.08 15.69
C LEU A 160 3.14 7.56 15.71
N GLY A 161 2.13 7.04 15.01
CA GLY A 161 1.84 5.59 14.99
C GLY A 161 2.42 4.83 13.80
N THR A 162 2.99 5.54 12.83
CA THR A 162 3.66 4.99 11.65
C THR A 162 4.75 5.96 11.20
N THR A 163 5.71 5.44 10.44
CA THR A 163 6.75 6.23 9.78
C THR A 163 6.44 6.51 8.30
N TYR A 164 5.32 5.99 7.82
CA TYR A 164 4.77 6.34 6.51
C TYR A 164 4.00 7.67 6.57
N VAL A 165 3.94 8.36 5.43
CA VAL A 165 3.11 9.55 5.28
C VAL A 165 1.80 9.14 4.62
N GLU A 166 0.72 9.08 5.40
CA GLU A 166 -0.64 8.97 4.88
C GLU A 166 -1.45 10.22 5.22
N LEU A 167 -2.21 10.72 4.26
CA LEU A 167 -3.04 11.91 4.40
C LEU A 167 -4.51 11.48 4.47
N ASP A 168 -5.24 12.07 5.42
CA ASP A 168 -6.68 11.90 5.59
C ASP A 168 -7.18 10.46 5.76
N ARG A 169 -6.29 9.51 6.11
CA ARG A 169 -6.62 8.08 6.26
C ARG A 169 -7.30 7.50 5.01
N ASN A 170 -6.87 7.93 3.83
CA ASN A 170 -7.41 7.44 2.57
C ASN A 170 -6.75 6.12 2.10
N ASN A 171 -6.02 5.42 2.98
CA ASN A 171 -5.52 4.10 2.65
C ASN A 171 -6.71 3.20 2.27
N ASP A 172 -6.48 2.33 1.28
CA ASP A 172 -7.43 1.32 0.80
C ASP A 172 -8.74 1.89 0.22
N SER A 173 -8.82 3.22 0.03
CA SER A 173 -9.91 3.83 -0.75
C SER A 173 -9.67 3.65 -2.24
N GLU A 174 -10.74 3.59 -3.05
CA GLU A 174 -10.60 3.60 -4.50
C GLU A 174 -9.94 4.90 -4.97
N LYS A 175 -8.85 4.77 -5.72
CA LYS A 175 -8.05 5.88 -6.23
C LYS A 175 -7.55 5.64 -7.64
N LEU A 176 -7.25 6.75 -8.32
CA LEU A 176 -6.35 6.78 -9.46
C LEU A 176 -5.02 7.38 -9.01
N THR A 177 -3.96 6.59 -9.08
CA THR A 177 -2.60 7.03 -8.73
C THR A 177 -1.70 7.00 -9.96
N TYR A 178 -0.92 8.05 -10.18
CA TYR A 178 0.08 8.11 -11.25
C TYR A 178 1.47 8.36 -10.68
N PHE A 179 2.46 7.65 -11.22
CA PHE A 179 3.88 7.84 -10.95
C PHE A 179 4.62 8.10 -12.25
N THR A 180 5.41 9.18 -12.31
CA THR A 180 6.25 9.46 -13.47
C THR A 180 7.38 8.42 -13.62
N PRO A 181 8.02 8.31 -14.79
CA PRO A 181 9.32 7.65 -14.88
C PRO A 181 10.31 8.30 -13.92
N ARG A 182 11.30 7.52 -13.45
CA ARG A 182 12.41 8.07 -12.67
C ARG A 182 13.41 8.74 -13.60
N PHE A 183 13.77 9.99 -13.30
CA PHE A 183 14.79 10.73 -14.01
C PHE A 183 15.85 11.23 -13.02
N GLN A 184 17.08 10.69 -13.12
CA GLN A 184 18.19 11.03 -12.21
C GLN A 184 17.83 10.87 -10.72
N GLY A 185 17.03 9.86 -10.40
CA GLY A 185 16.54 9.61 -9.04
C GLY A 185 15.28 10.39 -8.65
N LEU A 186 14.90 11.42 -9.40
CA LEU A 186 13.65 12.16 -9.17
C LEU A 186 12.46 11.38 -9.73
N GLN A 187 11.39 11.33 -8.96
CA GLN A 187 10.09 10.81 -9.38
C GLN A 187 9.00 11.70 -8.77
N LEU A 188 7.92 11.94 -9.51
CA LEU A 188 6.71 12.57 -8.99
C LEU A 188 5.60 11.53 -8.95
N GLY A 189 4.71 11.67 -7.98
CA GLY A 189 3.48 10.89 -7.91
C GLY A 189 2.32 11.72 -7.36
N ALA A 190 1.12 11.36 -7.79
CA ALA A 190 -0.12 11.98 -7.37
C ALA A 190 -1.24 10.94 -7.34
N SER A 191 -2.16 11.07 -6.38
CA SER A 191 -3.34 10.22 -6.22
C SER A 191 -4.58 11.09 -6.02
N TYR A 192 -5.70 10.67 -6.59
CA TYR A 192 -7.03 11.29 -6.44
C TYR A 192 -8.09 10.22 -6.21
#